data_AF-A0A970ZNH6-F1
#
_entry.id   AF-A0A970ZNH6-F1
#
_cell.length_a   1.000
_cell.length_b   1.000
_cell.length_c   1.000
_cell.angle_alpha   90.00
_cell.angle_beta   90.00
_cell.angle_gamma   90.00
#
_symmetry.space_group_name_H-M   'P 1'
#
loop_
_entity.id
_entity.type
_entity.pdbx_description
1 polymer ?
#
loop_
_entity_poly.entity_id
_entity_poly.type
_entity_poly.pdbx_seq_one_letter_code
_entity_poly.pdbx_strand_id
1 'polypeptide(L)'
;KKWEADQKTTLPHVGTIQDFGTCISHKIAIIRKVVYEGKDPRRAADETKHTQRAVDRYLKDFYRVKTCYEHLPDIEFITRTTGLSKHLVEQYVSIIEENEQGSKSA
;
A
#
# COMPACT_ATOMS: atom_id res chain seq x y z
N LYS A 1 -8.62 17.99 39.98
CA LYS A 1 -9.98 17.87 39.39
C LYS A 1 -10.57 19.25 39.12
N LYS A 2 -10.19 19.96 38.03
CA LYS A 2 -10.83 21.24 37.67
C LYS A 2 -10.56 21.72 36.22
N TRP A 3 -10.27 20.81 35.28
CA TRP A 3 -10.04 21.16 33.85
C TRP A 3 -10.90 20.36 32.86
N GLU A 4 -11.55 19.26 33.27
CA GLU A 4 -12.32 18.38 32.38
C GLU A 4 -13.80 18.75 32.22
N ALA A 5 -14.29 19.77 32.92
CA ALA A 5 -15.72 20.09 32.96
C ALA A 5 -16.19 21.09 31.88
N ASP A 6 -15.27 21.78 31.20
CA ASP A 6 -15.61 22.89 30.29
C ASP A 6 -15.47 22.54 28.80
N GLN A 7 -14.67 21.53 28.47
CA GLN A 7 -14.41 21.12 27.10
C GLN A 7 -14.94 19.71 26.92
N LYS A 8 -16.03 19.57 26.16
CA LYS A 8 -16.69 18.31 25.75
C LYS A 8 -15.78 17.49 24.80
N THR A 9 -14.52 17.32 25.16
CA THR A 9 -13.52 16.57 24.39
C THR A 9 -12.95 15.51 25.32
N THR A 10 -13.37 14.29 25.08
CA THR A 10 -12.72 13.09 25.60
C THR A 10 -11.29 13.06 25.08
N LEU A 11 -10.29 13.15 25.98
CA LEU A 11 -8.93 12.80 25.62
C LEU A 11 -8.91 11.34 25.16
N PRO A 12 -8.32 11.02 23.99
CA PRO A 12 -8.12 9.63 23.61
C PRO A 12 -7.19 9.00 24.64
N HIS A 13 -7.69 8.04 25.41
CA HIS A 13 -6.88 7.23 26.30
C HIS A 13 -5.80 6.51 25.47
N VAL A 14 -4.55 6.58 25.94
CA VAL A 14 -3.40 5.87 25.36
C VAL A 14 -3.56 4.37 25.57
N GLY A 15 -4.45 3.77 24.77
CA GLY A 15 -4.84 2.37 24.88
C GLY A 15 -5.72 1.88 23.72
N THR A 16 -5.93 2.70 22.69
CA THR A 16 -6.53 2.23 21.44
C THR A 16 -5.43 1.58 20.61
N ILE A 17 -5.26 0.28 20.87
CA ILE A 17 -4.77 -0.76 19.95
C ILE A 17 -4.03 -0.14 18.76
N GLN A 18 -2.71 0.01 18.90
CA GLN A 18 -1.88 0.18 17.72
C GLN A 18 -1.94 -1.15 16.98
N ASP A 19 -2.83 -1.21 16.01
CA ASP A 19 -2.96 -2.31 15.07
C ASP A 19 -1.70 -2.31 14.18
N PHE A 20 -0.57 -2.71 14.78
CA PHE A 20 0.64 -3.07 14.06
C PHE A 20 0.51 -4.52 13.55
N GLY A 21 -0.67 -4.91 13.08
CA GLY A 21 -0.78 -5.98 12.09
C GLY A 21 0.14 -5.62 10.92
N THR A 22 1.01 -6.56 10.52
CA THR A 22 2.09 -6.42 9.52
C THR A 22 1.97 -5.13 8.73
N CYS A 23 2.63 -4.08 9.23
CA CYS A 23 2.49 -2.70 8.77
C CYS A 23 2.27 -2.68 7.26
N ILE A 24 1.03 -2.46 6.81
CA ILE A 24 0.72 -2.24 5.39
C ILE A 24 1.65 -1.10 5.02
N SER A 25 2.74 -1.47 4.36
CA SER A 25 3.89 -0.57 4.20
C SER A 25 3.35 0.56 3.36
N HIS A 26 3.44 1.81 3.80
CA HIS A 26 2.85 2.99 3.12
C HIS A 26 2.88 2.93 1.57
N LYS A 27 3.93 2.31 1.02
CA LYS A 27 4.11 1.85 -0.37
C LYS A 27 2.88 1.17 -1.02
N ILE A 28 2.26 0.18 -0.37
CA ILE A 28 1.07 -0.53 -0.87
C ILE A 28 -0.11 0.43 -0.97
N ALA A 29 -0.33 1.24 0.08
CA ALA A 29 -1.43 2.19 0.10
C ALA A 29 -1.30 3.23 -1.02
N ILE A 30 -0.07 3.67 -1.33
CA ILE A 30 0.21 4.55 -2.47
C ILE A 30 -0.19 3.86 -3.78
N ILE A 31 0.22 2.61 -4.00
CA ILE A 31 -0.09 1.87 -5.23
C ILE A 31 -1.60 1.67 -5.36
N ARG A 32 -2.30 1.28 -4.28
CA ARG A 32 -3.76 1.18 -4.27
C ARG A 32 -4.43 2.49 -4.71
N LYS A 33 -4.02 3.61 -4.11
CA LYS A 33 -4.54 4.94 -4.43
C LYS A 33 -4.26 5.38 -5.87
N VAL A 34 -3.05 5.17 -6.36
CA VAL A 34 -2.67 5.68 -7.69
C VAL A 34 -3.17 4.77 -8.80
N VAL A 35 -2.96 3.45 -8.68
CA VAL A 35 -3.25 2.49 -9.75
C VAL A 35 -4.73 2.14 -9.83
N TYR A 36 -5.39 1.94 -8.69
CA TYR A 36 -6.77 1.44 -8.65
C TYR A 36 -7.81 2.54 -8.39
N GLU A 37 -7.50 3.53 -7.54
CA GLU A 37 -8.39 4.69 -7.35
C GLU A 37 -8.18 5.78 -8.41
N GLY A 38 -7.15 5.66 -9.26
CA GLY A 38 -6.85 6.61 -10.34
C GLY A 38 -6.43 7.99 -9.85
N LYS A 39 -5.93 8.10 -8.61
CA LYS A 39 -5.50 9.38 -8.04
C LYS A 39 -4.22 9.87 -8.68
N ASP A 40 -4.11 11.19 -8.76
CA ASP A 40 -2.89 11.85 -9.21
C ASP A 40 -1.71 11.50 -8.28
N PRO A 41 -0.56 11.05 -8.81
CA PRO A 41 0.59 10.64 -8.02
C PRO A 41 1.16 11.76 -7.14
N ARG A 42 1.00 13.03 -7.52
CA ARG A 42 1.37 14.19 -6.70
C ARG A 42 0.46 14.32 -5.48
N ARG A 43 -0.85 14.13 -5.65
CA ARG A 43 -1.80 14.15 -4.52
C ARG A 43 -1.57 12.97 -3.59
N ALA A 44 -1.30 11.79 -4.14
CA ALA A 44 -0.94 10.62 -3.35
C ALA A 44 0.38 10.84 -2.56
N ALA A 45 1.37 11.51 -3.15
CA ALA A 45 2.62 11.88 -2.49
C ALA A 45 2.36 12.81 -1.29
N ASP A 46 1.54 13.86 -1.48
CA ASP A 46 1.19 14.81 -0.41
C ASP A 46 0.43 14.13 0.74
N GLU A 47 -0.56 13.29 0.42
CA GLU A 47 -1.35 12.54 1.41
C GLU A 47 -0.51 11.55 2.21
N THR A 48 0.48 10.93 1.58
CA THR A 48 1.31 9.90 2.20
C THR A 48 2.64 10.43 2.73
N LYS A 49 2.84 11.76 2.68
CA LYS A 49 4.07 12.45 3.11
C LYS A 49 5.33 11.86 2.46
N HIS A 50 5.21 11.42 1.21
CA HIS A 50 6.32 10.90 0.42
C HIS A 50 6.70 11.90 -0.68
N THR A 51 7.93 11.80 -1.17
CA THR A 51 8.33 12.55 -2.36
C THR A 51 7.77 11.89 -3.61
N GLN A 52 7.47 12.68 -4.65
CA GLN A 52 7.02 12.14 -5.95
C GLN A 52 7.99 11.08 -6.48
N ARG A 53 9.30 11.33 -6.38
CA ARG A 53 10.33 10.36 -6.78
C ARG A 53 10.23 9.01 -6.06
N ALA A 54 9.80 9.00 -4.81
CA ALA A 54 9.55 7.76 -4.07
C ALA A 54 8.29 7.04 -4.58
N VAL A 55 7.21 7.79 -4.85
CA VAL A 55 5.98 7.27 -5.44
C VAL A 55 6.25 6.64 -6.81
N ASP A 56 6.97 7.35 -7.69
CA ASP A 56 7.34 6.86 -9.02
C ASP A 56 8.15 5.57 -8.95
N ARG A 57 9.08 5.48 -8.00
CA ARG A 57 9.85 4.25 -7.76
C ARG A 57 8.93 3.09 -7.39
N TYR A 58 7.99 3.30 -6.47
CA TYR A 58 7.06 2.25 -6.07
C TYR A 58 6.13 1.82 -7.21
N LEU A 59 5.65 2.78 -8.02
CA LEU A 59 4.87 2.48 -9.22
C LEU A 59 5.68 1.65 -10.20
N LYS A 60 6.92 2.04 -10.47
CA LYS A 60 7.81 1.28 -11.37
C LYS A 60 8.05 -0.14 -10.86
N ASP A 61 8.33 -0.31 -9.58
CA ASP A 61 8.55 -1.62 -8.97
C ASP A 61 7.28 -2.49 -9.05
N PHE A 62 6.10 -1.90 -8.82
CA PHE A 62 4.82 -2.57 -8.97
C PHE A 62 4.56 -3.03 -10.41
N TYR A 63 4.73 -2.15 -11.40
CA TYR A 63 4.53 -2.53 -12.80
C TYR A 63 5.52 -3.61 -13.26
N ARG A 64 6.77 -3.58 -12.80
CA ARG A 64 7.74 -4.65 -13.07
C ARG A 64 7.25 -5.99 -12.54
N VAL A 65 6.74 -6.01 -11.30
CA VAL A 65 6.18 -7.23 -10.69
C VAL A 65 4.95 -7.70 -11.45
N LYS A 66 4.03 -6.78 -11.79
CA LYS A 66 2.82 -7.09 -12.56
C LYS A 66 3.16 -7.74 -13.90
N THR A 67 4.05 -7.13 -14.69
CA THR A 67 4.46 -7.70 -15.99
C THR A 67 5.13 -9.05 -15.83
N CYS A 68 5.98 -9.25 -14.82
CA CYS A 68 6.57 -10.57 -14.59
C CYS A 68 5.51 -11.61 -14.21
N TYR A 69 4.55 -11.25 -13.36
CA TYR A 69 3.46 -12.12 -12.92
C TYR A 69 2.52 -12.52 -14.08
N GLU A 70 2.20 -11.58 -14.98
CA GLU A 70 1.38 -11.85 -16.18
C GLU A 70 2.06 -12.85 -17.13
N HIS A 71 3.39 -12.84 -17.23
CA HIS A 71 4.14 -13.78 -18.06
C HIS A 71 4.36 -15.14 -17.38
N LEU A 72 4.73 -15.12 -16.10
CA LEU A 72 5.06 -16.32 -15.35
C LEU A 72 4.76 -16.08 -13.85
N PRO A 73 3.70 -16.71 -13.29
CA PRO A 73 3.27 -16.51 -11.92
C PRO A 73 4.12 -17.34 -10.94
N ASP A 74 5.44 -17.16 -10.96
CA ASP A 74 6.36 -17.74 -9.98
C ASP A 74 7.00 -16.65 -9.11
N ILE A 75 6.74 -16.72 -7.80
CA ILE A 75 7.22 -15.75 -6.82
C ILE A 75 8.75 -15.76 -6.76
N GLU A 76 9.40 -16.91 -6.88
CA GLU A 76 10.86 -16.98 -6.86
C GLU A 76 11.48 -16.30 -8.09
N PHE A 77 10.96 -16.59 -9.29
CA PHE A 77 11.38 -15.95 -10.52
C PHE A 77 11.21 -14.43 -10.46
N ILE A 78 10.05 -13.94 -10.00
CA ILE A 78 9.76 -12.51 -9.88
C ILE A 78 10.71 -11.86 -8.87
N THR A 79 10.94 -12.49 -7.72
CA THR A 79 11.88 -12.00 -6.70
C THR A 79 13.29 -11.85 -7.29
N ARG A 80 13.79 -12.86 -8.01
CA ARG A 80 15.12 -12.84 -8.65
C ARG A 80 15.23 -11.80 -9.75
N THR A 81 14.18 -11.65 -10.57
CA THR A 81 14.16 -10.73 -11.72
C THR A 81 14.00 -9.27 -11.29
N THR A 82 13.17 -9.02 -10.29
CA THR A 82 12.88 -7.66 -9.83
C THR A 82 13.91 -7.14 -8.83
N GLY A 83 14.57 -8.04 -8.10
CA GLY A 83 15.50 -7.72 -7.02
C GLY A 83 14.81 -7.25 -5.74
N LEU A 84 13.51 -7.50 -5.62
CA LEU A 84 12.70 -7.14 -4.45
C LEU A 84 12.72 -8.27 -3.42
N SER A 85 12.30 -7.98 -2.18
CA SER A 85 12.14 -9.04 -1.18
C SER A 85 10.93 -9.91 -1.50
N LYS A 86 11.02 -11.21 -1.21
CA LYS A 86 9.93 -12.16 -1.39
C LYS A 86 8.61 -11.66 -0.77
N HIS A 87 8.70 -11.13 0.45
CA HIS A 87 7.55 -10.57 1.16
C HIS A 87 6.88 -9.40 0.43
N LEU A 88 7.67 -8.54 -0.22
CA LEU A 88 7.12 -7.41 -0.99
C LEU A 88 6.47 -7.90 -2.29
N VAL A 89 7.06 -8.90 -2.94
CA VAL A 89 6.49 -9.53 -4.14
C VAL A 89 5.15 -10.18 -3.81
N GLU A 90 5.07 -10.95 -2.73
CA GLU A 90 3.82 -11.57 -2.25
C GLU A 90 2.74 -10.52 -1.99
N GLN A 91 3.08 -9.40 -1.35
CA GLN A 91 2.17 -8.29 -1.13
C GLN A 91 1.64 -7.69 -2.44
N TYR A 92 2.51 -7.49 -3.44
CA TYR A 92 2.09 -6.97 -4.74
C TYR A 92 1.23 -7.95 -5.53
N VAL A 93 1.57 -9.24 -5.50
CA VAL A 93 0.77 -10.30 -6.13
C VAL A 93 -0.61 -10.38 -5.50
N SER A 94 -0.70 -10.35 -4.17
CA SER A 94 -1.99 -10.33 -3.45
C SER A 94 -2.88 -9.17 -3.88
N ILE A 95 -2.32 -7.97 -4.10
CA ILE A 95 -3.08 -6.81 -4.59
C ILE A 95 -3.53 -7.03 -6.03
N ILE A 96 -2.68 -7.59 -6.89
CA ILE A 96 -3.03 -7.88 -8.29
C ILE A 96 -4.19 -8.88 -8.33
N GLU A 97 -4.09 -9.98 -7.58
CA GLU A 97 -5.12 -11.01 -7.49
C GLU A 97 -6.45 -10.45 -6.96
N GLU A 98 -6.43 -9.70 -5.84
CA GLU A 98 -7.62 -9.06 -5.25
C GLU A 98 -8.38 -8.21 -6.27
N ASN A 99 -7.66 -7.43 -7.08
CA ASN A 99 -8.28 -6.51 -8.03
C ASN A 99 -8.67 -7.18 -9.37
N GLU A 100 -7.94 -8.22 -9.81
CA GLU A 100 -8.27 -8.96 -11.03
C GLU A 100 -9.42 -9.95 -10.82
N GLN A 101 -9.55 -10.56 -9.64
CA GLN A 101 -10.72 -11.36 -9.28
C GLN A 101 -11.98 -10.50 -9.18
N GLY A 102 -11.87 -9.25 -8.72
CA GLY A 102 -12.99 -8.30 -8.73
C GLY A 102 -13.56 -8.00 -10.12
N SER A 103 -12.76 -8.15 -11.19
CA SER A 103 -13.20 -7.91 -12.57
C SER A 103 -13.85 -9.12 -13.25
N LYS A 104 -13.73 -10.34 -12.70
CA LYS A 104 -14.27 -11.58 -13.29
C LYS A 104 -15.64 -11.99 -12.73
N SER A 105 -16.17 -11.28 -11.75
CA SER A 105 -17.49 -11.54 -11.13
C SER A 105 -18.57 -10.52 -11.52
N ALA A 106 -18.35 -9.72 -12.56
CA ALA A 106 -19.33 -8.78 -13.13
C ALA A 106 -19.78 -9.21 -14.53
#